data_AF-A0A9J6FEV4-F1
#
_entry.id   AF-A0A9J6FEV4-F1
#
_cell.length_a   1.000
_cell.length_b   1.000
_cell.length_c   1.000
_cell.angle_alpha   90.00
_cell.angle_beta   90.00
_cell.angle_gamma   90.00
#
_symmetry.space_group_name_H-M   'P 1'
#
loop_
_entity.id
_entity.type
_entity.pdbx_description
1 polymer ?
#
loop_
_entity_poly.entity_id
_entity_poly.type
_entity_poly.pdbx_seq_one_letter_code
_entity_poly.pdbx_strand_id
1 'polypeptide(L)'
;MLSKGTLMFKVEHPCDANRPLFLSFDTCHVVKNVRSQFLSHDIEAKGETSSSYIKDTYHLQKNLMVKPVRYLSRKHVYPNNIEKMSVARAIQVLSPVVRTTALEHLREQVAHTCSTSFATVGHTITFMRNFYRWFILLNMNTTQHPRQKFPDVRHYDDAGDDRLEWLEATMPMYLYRRYQKKVWRSKRVPHEGDIRGIFNHHLL
;
A
#
# COMPACT_ATOMS: atom_id res chain seq x y z
N MET A 1 25.15 15.24 8.46
CA MET A 1 23.89 14.87 9.16
C MET A 1 22.80 15.84 8.72
N LEU A 2 21.87 15.40 7.87
CA LEU A 2 20.75 16.24 7.44
C LEU A 2 19.68 16.20 8.54
N SER A 3 19.54 17.32 9.25
CA SER A 3 18.61 17.61 10.37
C SER A 3 18.87 16.86 11.69
N LYS A 4 18.78 17.60 12.80
CA LYS A 4 19.01 17.19 14.20
C LYS A 4 17.94 16.20 14.70
N GLY A 5 17.83 15.03 14.08
CA GLY A 5 16.94 13.93 14.49
C GLY A 5 15.47 14.04 14.05
N THR A 6 15.07 15.12 13.37
CA THR A 6 13.69 15.30 12.85
C THR A 6 13.72 15.42 11.34
N LEU A 7 13.14 14.44 10.63
CA LEU A 7 13.10 14.40 9.17
C LEU A 7 12.35 15.62 8.62
N MET A 8 13.06 16.58 8.02
CA MET A 8 12.48 17.72 7.30
C MET A 8 12.52 17.47 5.78
N PHE A 9 11.40 17.74 5.10
CA PHE A 9 11.28 17.54 3.64
C PHE A 9 11.97 18.65 2.82
N LYS A 10 12.24 19.79 3.46
CA LYS A 10 12.94 20.95 2.89
C LYS A 10 14.11 21.33 3.80
N VAL A 11 15.29 21.50 3.23
CA VAL A 11 16.51 21.90 3.93
C VAL A 11 17.10 23.11 3.22
N GLU A 12 17.61 24.08 3.97
CA GLU A 12 18.30 25.23 3.39
C GLU A 12 19.64 24.80 2.79
N HIS A 13 19.98 25.35 1.63
CA HIS A 13 21.26 25.04 1.00
C HIS A 13 22.40 25.73 1.76
N PRO A 14 23.49 25.01 2.07
CA PRO A 14 24.54 25.50 2.98
C PRO A 14 25.26 26.76 2.51
N CYS A 15 25.22 27.06 1.20
CA CYS A 15 25.89 28.23 0.62
C CYS A 15 24.93 29.27 0.04
N ASP A 16 23.62 28.98 -0.07
CA ASP A 16 22.67 29.88 -0.75
C ASP A 16 21.25 29.68 -0.21
N ALA A 17 20.78 30.65 0.58
CA ALA A 17 19.46 30.59 1.19
C ALA A 17 18.30 30.62 0.16
N ASN A 18 18.55 31.09 -1.07
CA ASN A 18 17.51 31.20 -2.11
C ASN A 18 17.24 29.88 -2.83
N ARG A 19 18.06 28.85 -2.62
CA ARG A 19 17.94 27.55 -3.29
C ARG A 19 17.59 26.45 -2.28
N PRO A 20 16.31 26.21 -1.99
CA PRO A 20 15.96 25.15 -1.06
C PRO A 20 16.28 23.77 -1.64
N LEU A 21 16.77 22.87 -0.80
CA LEU A 21 16.98 21.47 -1.10
C LEU A 21 15.77 20.67 -0.64
N PHE A 22 15.22 19.85 -1.52
CA PHE A 22 14.10 18.96 -1.21
C PHE A 22 14.58 17.53 -1.04
N LEU A 23 14.10 16.87 0.00
CA LEU A 23 14.34 15.46 0.21
C LEU A 23 13.34 14.66 -0.64
N SER A 24 13.87 13.77 -1.48
CA SER A 24 13.07 12.82 -2.25
C SER A 24 13.57 11.40 -2.00
N PHE A 25 12.65 10.44 -2.08
CA PHE A 25 12.94 9.02 -1.95
C PHE A 25 12.79 8.34 -3.31
N ASP A 26 13.63 7.34 -3.56
CA ASP A 26 13.47 6.50 -4.74
C ASP A 26 12.18 5.69 -4.62
N THR A 27 11.20 6.05 -5.46
CA THR A 27 9.86 5.47 -5.51
C THR A 27 9.87 3.99 -5.85
N CYS A 28 10.84 3.53 -6.64
CA CYS A 28 11.01 2.12 -6.97
C CYS A 28 11.36 1.31 -5.71
N HIS A 29 12.23 1.83 -4.85
CA HIS A 29 12.57 1.19 -3.59
C HIS A 29 11.40 1.20 -2.60
N VAL A 30 10.66 2.30 -2.51
CA VAL A 30 9.46 2.38 -1.67
C VAL A 30 8.45 1.31 -2.07
N VAL A 31 8.13 1.18 -3.36
CA VAL A 31 7.17 0.16 -3.85
C VAL A 31 7.66 -1.26 -3.60
N LYS A 32 8.94 -1.55 -3.79
CA LYS A 32 9.53 -2.88 -3.47
C LYS A 32 9.38 -3.20 -1.98
N ASN A 33 9.61 -2.22 -1.10
CA ASN A 33 9.48 -2.39 0.34
C ASN A 33 8.02 -2.60 0.75
N VAL A 34 7.11 -1.76 0.25
CA VAL A 34 5.67 -1.87 0.50
C VAL A 34 5.15 -3.24 0.06
N ARG A 35 5.50 -3.71 -1.16
CA ARG A 35 5.14 -5.05 -1.63
C ARG A 35 5.66 -6.13 -0.68
N SER A 36 6.92 -6.04 -0.24
CA SER A 36 7.53 -7.07 0.61
C SER A 36 6.86 -7.13 1.98
N GLN A 37 6.54 -5.97 2.57
CA GLN A 37 5.79 -5.87 3.82
C GLN A 37 4.36 -6.41 3.65
N PHE A 38 3.67 -6.03 2.59
CA PHE A 38 2.32 -6.50 2.27
C PHE A 38 2.22 -8.03 2.14
N LEU A 39 3.22 -8.68 1.51
CA LEU A 39 3.22 -10.12 1.30
C LEU A 39 3.60 -10.92 2.55
N SER A 40 4.36 -10.32 3.48
CA SER A 40 4.84 -10.97 4.70
C SER A 40 3.87 -10.82 5.86
N HIS A 41 3.22 -9.65 5.98
CA HIS A 41 2.35 -9.33 7.10
C HIS A 41 1.11 -8.57 6.63
N ASP A 42 0.04 -8.65 7.42
CA ASP A 42 -1.09 -7.75 7.25
C ASP A 42 -0.63 -6.32 7.59
N ILE A 43 -0.95 -5.37 6.72
CA ILE A 43 -0.52 -3.97 6.89
C ILE A 43 -1.35 -3.27 8.00
N GLU A 44 -2.54 -3.79 8.28
CA GLU A 44 -3.47 -3.33 9.30
C GLU A 44 -3.76 -4.43 10.33
N ALA A 45 -4.79 -4.24 11.16
CA ALA A 45 -5.29 -5.32 12.01
C ALA A 45 -5.61 -6.57 11.17
N LYS A 46 -5.46 -7.75 11.80
CA LYS A 46 -5.62 -9.06 11.15
C LYS A 46 -6.80 -9.05 10.18
N GLY A 47 -6.51 -9.28 8.89
CA GLY A 47 -7.52 -9.46 7.85
C GLY A 47 -8.11 -8.19 7.21
N GLU A 48 -7.80 -6.96 7.66
CA GLU A 48 -8.35 -5.75 7.02
C GLU A 48 -7.67 -5.46 5.67
N THR A 49 -6.34 -5.33 5.67
CA THR A 49 -5.53 -5.24 4.44
C THR A 49 -4.55 -6.41 4.41
N SER A 50 -4.89 -7.47 3.67
CA SER A 50 -4.11 -8.70 3.63
C SER A 50 -3.72 -9.12 2.22
N SER A 51 -2.55 -9.74 2.11
CA SER A 51 -2.12 -10.43 0.89
C SER A 51 -2.74 -11.82 0.73
N SER A 52 -3.49 -12.33 1.71
CA SER A 52 -4.21 -13.60 1.63
C SER A 52 -5.09 -13.66 0.39
N TYR A 53 -5.86 -12.61 0.10
CA TYR A 53 -6.73 -12.54 -1.07
C TYR A 53 -6.02 -12.80 -2.40
N ILE A 54 -4.78 -12.32 -2.52
CA ILE A 54 -3.98 -12.51 -3.73
C ILE A 54 -3.40 -13.93 -3.77
N LYS A 55 -3.01 -14.48 -2.61
CA LYS A 55 -2.57 -15.87 -2.46
C LYS A 55 -3.70 -16.83 -2.84
N ASP A 56 -4.90 -16.59 -2.35
CA ASP A 56 -6.08 -17.39 -2.61
C ASP A 56 -6.49 -17.32 -4.08
N THR A 57 -6.52 -16.11 -4.66
CA THR A 57 -6.75 -15.93 -6.10
C THR A 57 -5.74 -16.73 -6.93
N TYR A 58 -4.46 -16.70 -6.55
CA TYR A 58 -3.43 -17.50 -7.22
C TYR A 58 -3.72 -19.01 -7.11
N HIS A 59 -4.09 -19.51 -5.93
CA HIS A 59 -4.38 -20.92 -5.73
C HIS A 59 -5.66 -21.40 -6.43
N LEU A 60 -6.68 -20.54 -6.54
CA LEU A 60 -7.91 -20.83 -7.27
C LEU A 60 -7.65 -20.92 -8.77
N GLN A 61 -6.85 -20.00 -9.33
CA GLN A 61 -6.65 -19.96 -10.78
C GLN A 61 -5.47 -20.80 -11.30
N LYS A 62 -4.60 -21.33 -10.43
CA LYS A 62 -3.34 -21.98 -10.88
C LYS A 62 -3.57 -23.15 -11.84
N ASN A 63 -4.66 -23.89 -11.64
CA ASN A 63 -5.04 -25.07 -12.41
C ASN A 63 -6.10 -24.79 -13.49
N LEU A 64 -6.54 -23.53 -13.65
CA LEU A 64 -7.49 -23.17 -14.69
C LEU A 64 -6.77 -23.03 -16.04
N MET A 65 -7.41 -23.53 -17.10
CA MET A 65 -6.92 -23.37 -18.48
C MET A 65 -6.91 -21.89 -18.89
N VAL A 66 -7.95 -21.15 -18.49
CA VAL A 66 -8.06 -19.70 -18.69
C VAL A 66 -7.98 -19.02 -17.34
N LYS A 67 -6.96 -18.17 -17.14
CA LYS A 67 -6.69 -17.50 -15.87
C LYS A 67 -7.30 -16.10 -15.85
N PRO A 68 -8.22 -15.80 -14.91
CA PRO A 68 -8.81 -14.45 -14.79
C PRO A 68 -7.75 -13.36 -14.59
N VAL A 69 -6.71 -13.65 -13.80
CA VAL A 69 -5.57 -12.75 -13.56
C VAL A 69 -4.34 -13.30 -14.27
N ARG A 70 -4.25 -13.09 -15.59
CA ARG A 70 -3.24 -13.66 -16.49
C ARG A 70 -1.79 -13.53 -15.97
N TYR A 71 -1.43 -12.38 -15.42
CA TYR A 71 -0.05 -12.10 -15.02
C TYR A 71 0.28 -12.53 -13.59
N LEU A 72 -0.68 -13.02 -12.81
CA LEU A 72 -0.44 -13.47 -11.43
C LEU A 72 0.18 -14.87 -11.43
N SER A 73 1.43 -14.94 -11.00
CA SER A 73 2.22 -16.17 -10.91
C SER A 73 2.80 -16.37 -9.51
N ARG A 74 3.37 -17.55 -9.24
CA ARG A 74 4.07 -17.87 -7.97
C ARG A 74 5.06 -16.78 -7.57
N LYS A 75 5.75 -16.22 -8.56
CA LYS A 75 6.80 -15.21 -8.40
C LYS A 75 6.29 -13.85 -7.91
N HIS A 76 4.98 -13.60 -8.00
CA HIS A 76 4.34 -12.40 -7.49
C HIS A 76 3.95 -12.56 -6.03
N VAL A 77 3.54 -13.77 -5.65
CA VAL A 77 2.95 -14.09 -4.34
C VAL A 77 4.02 -14.55 -3.34
N TYR A 78 5.00 -15.31 -3.83
CA TYR A 78 6.10 -15.89 -3.08
C TYR A 78 7.44 -15.57 -3.75
N PRO A 79 7.85 -14.28 -3.79
CA PRO A 79 9.07 -13.87 -4.45
C PRO A 79 10.32 -14.33 -3.66
N ASN A 80 11.30 -14.89 -4.36
CA ASN A 80 12.64 -15.11 -3.79
C ASN A 80 13.46 -13.80 -3.75
N ASN A 81 14.71 -13.85 -3.25
CA ASN A 81 15.55 -12.65 -3.09
C ASN A 81 15.81 -11.89 -4.41
N ILE A 82 16.00 -12.61 -5.53
CA ILE A 82 16.18 -11.99 -6.85
C ILE A 82 14.88 -11.35 -7.30
N GLU A 83 13.76 -12.06 -7.12
CA GLU A 83 12.45 -11.61 -7.58
C GLU A 83 11.92 -10.42 -6.77
N LYS A 84 12.32 -10.32 -5.49
CA LYS A 84 12.05 -9.14 -4.64
C LYS A 84 12.67 -7.87 -5.22
N MET A 85 13.76 -7.96 -5.98
CA MET A 85 14.39 -6.79 -6.59
C MET A 85 13.63 -6.25 -7.81
N SER A 86 12.70 -7.02 -8.38
CA SER A 86 11.92 -6.58 -9.55
C SER A 86 10.85 -5.54 -9.19
N VAL A 87 11.05 -4.31 -9.67
CA VAL A 87 10.07 -3.20 -9.55
C VAL A 87 8.83 -3.52 -10.38
N ALA A 88 9.00 -4.01 -11.62
CA ALA A 88 7.89 -4.37 -12.50
C ALA A 88 6.91 -5.35 -11.82
N ARG A 89 7.43 -6.38 -11.14
CA ARG A 89 6.58 -7.33 -10.40
C ARG A 89 5.92 -6.71 -9.17
N ALA A 90 6.58 -5.77 -8.51
CA ALA A 90 5.99 -5.04 -7.38
C ALA A 90 4.84 -4.15 -7.82
N ILE A 91 5.03 -3.39 -8.90
CA ILE A 91 3.97 -2.61 -9.53
C ILE A 91 2.85 -3.53 -9.97
N GLN A 92 3.19 -4.65 -10.63
CA GLN A 92 2.18 -5.63 -11.00
C GLN A 92 1.41 -6.04 -9.76
N VAL A 93 2.03 -6.53 -8.66
CA VAL A 93 1.39 -6.93 -7.38
C VAL A 93 0.47 -5.87 -6.80
N LEU A 94 0.73 -4.58 -6.99
CA LEU A 94 -0.13 -3.49 -6.50
C LEU A 94 -1.10 -2.96 -7.57
N SER A 95 -0.93 -3.34 -8.84
CA SER A 95 -1.71 -2.81 -9.95
C SER A 95 -3.19 -3.21 -9.84
N PRO A 96 -4.11 -2.24 -9.94
CA PRO A 96 -5.52 -2.48 -9.77
C PRO A 96 -6.17 -3.11 -11.00
N VAL A 97 -5.86 -2.67 -12.22
CA VAL A 97 -6.64 -2.97 -13.45
C VAL A 97 -6.93 -4.47 -13.69
N VAL A 98 -6.01 -5.37 -13.33
CA VAL A 98 -6.20 -6.81 -13.53
C VAL A 98 -6.60 -7.53 -12.23
N ARG A 99 -6.22 -7.00 -11.06
CA ARG A 99 -6.47 -7.67 -9.78
C ARG A 99 -7.72 -7.19 -9.07
N THR A 100 -8.03 -5.90 -9.10
CA THR A 100 -9.23 -5.38 -8.44
C THR A 100 -10.47 -5.87 -9.15
N THR A 101 -10.51 -5.91 -10.48
CA THR A 101 -11.66 -6.45 -11.22
C THR A 101 -11.89 -7.93 -10.92
N ALA A 102 -10.81 -8.74 -10.84
CA ALA A 102 -10.93 -10.15 -10.48
C ALA A 102 -11.34 -10.34 -9.01
N LEU A 103 -10.81 -9.53 -8.08
CA LEU A 103 -11.18 -9.57 -6.67
C LEU A 103 -12.60 -9.02 -6.42
N GLU A 104 -13.03 -8.00 -7.16
CA GLU A 104 -14.38 -7.43 -7.15
C GLU A 104 -15.38 -8.46 -7.69
N HIS A 105 -15.05 -9.13 -8.79
CA HIS A 105 -15.87 -10.21 -9.32
C HIS A 105 -15.96 -11.40 -8.35
N LEU A 106 -14.83 -11.81 -7.74
CA LEU A 106 -14.84 -12.85 -6.71
C LEU A 106 -15.67 -12.44 -5.49
N ARG A 107 -15.61 -11.16 -5.07
CA ARG A 107 -16.46 -10.62 -3.99
C ARG A 107 -17.94 -10.72 -4.35
N GLU A 108 -18.33 -10.38 -5.58
CA GLU A 108 -19.71 -10.48 -6.06
C GLU A 108 -20.20 -11.93 -6.08
N GLN A 109 -19.38 -12.86 -6.58
CA GLN A 109 -19.70 -14.30 -6.57
C GLN A 109 -19.79 -14.88 -5.15
N VAL A 110 -18.97 -14.38 -4.23
CA VAL A 110 -18.97 -14.80 -2.82
C VAL A 110 -20.19 -14.27 -2.05
N ALA A 111 -20.69 -13.08 -2.41
CA ALA A 111 -21.95 -12.55 -1.87
C ALA A 111 -23.14 -13.48 -2.15
N HIS A 112 -23.07 -14.28 -3.20
CA HIS A 112 -24.09 -15.30 -3.54
C HIS A 112 -23.90 -16.65 -2.84
N THR A 113 -22.76 -16.90 -2.18
CA THR A 113 -22.41 -18.22 -1.59
C THR A 113 -22.24 -18.22 -0.07
N CYS A 114 -22.68 -17.18 0.64
CA CYS A 114 -22.62 -17.08 2.12
C CYS A 114 -21.21 -17.25 2.74
N SER A 115 -20.13 -17.09 1.97
CA SER A 115 -18.78 -17.16 2.50
C SER A 115 -18.32 -15.77 2.99
N THR A 116 -18.04 -15.64 4.28
CA THR A 116 -17.59 -14.38 4.91
C THR A 116 -16.15 -13.98 4.55
N SER A 117 -15.42 -14.84 3.82
CA SER A 117 -13.98 -14.74 3.58
C SER A 117 -13.54 -13.43 2.89
N PHE A 118 -14.38 -12.85 2.02
CA PHE A 118 -14.02 -11.67 1.21
C PHE A 118 -14.61 -10.34 1.70
N ALA A 119 -15.25 -10.29 2.87
CA ALA A 119 -15.91 -9.07 3.37
C ALA A 119 -14.97 -7.85 3.47
N THR A 120 -13.68 -8.07 3.79
CA THR A 120 -12.68 -7.00 3.96
C THR A 120 -11.84 -6.73 2.72
N VAL A 121 -12.06 -7.43 1.60
CA VAL A 121 -11.28 -7.29 0.36
C VAL A 121 -11.28 -5.84 -0.17
N GLY A 122 -12.34 -5.08 0.10
CA GLY A 122 -12.47 -3.67 -0.28
C GLY A 122 -11.34 -2.79 0.27
N HIS A 123 -10.92 -3.00 1.51
CA HIS A 123 -9.81 -2.25 2.11
C HIS A 123 -8.48 -2.55 1.39
N THR A 124 -8.27 -3.82 1.02
CA THR A 124 -7.11 -4.25 0.23
C THR A 124 -7.12 -3.63 -1.16
N ILE A 125 -8.28 -3.62 -1.84
CA ILE A 125 -8.47 -2.98 -3.14
C ILE A 125 -8.14 -1.48 -3.08
N THR A 126 -8.68 -0.75 -2.09
CA THR A 126 -8.42 0.67 -1.90
C THR A 126 -6.94 0.94 -1.65
N PHE A 127 -6.29 0.13 -0.80
CA PHE A 127 -4.86 0.23 -0.54
C PHE A 127 -4.03 0.06 -1.83
N MET A 128 -4.32 -0.98 -2.62
CA MET A 128 -3.62 -1.26 -3.88
C MET A 128 -3.81 -0.15 -4.89
N ARG A 129 -5.04 0.36 -5.04
CA ARG A 129 -5.37 1.50 -5.91
C ARG A 129 -4.59 2.76 -5.53
N ASN A 130 -4.59 3.12 -4.25
CA ASN A 130 -3.91 4.31 -3.76
C ASN A 130 -2.39 4.22 -3.97
N PHE A 131 -1.77 3.09 -3.63
CA PHE A 131 -0.32 2.93 -3.81
C PHE A 131 0.10 2.84 -5.28
N TYR A 132 -0.71 2.21 -6.13
CA TYR A 132 -0.45 2.19 -7.56
C TYR A 132 -0.55 3.60 -8.16
N ARG A 133 -1.61 4.35 -7.83
CA ARG A 133 -1.78 5.73 -8.28
C ARG A 133 -0.62 6.62 -7.84
N TRP A 134 -0.24 6.53 -6.56
CA TRP A 134 0.93 7.23 -6.03
C TRP A 134 2.21 6.93 -6.81
N PHE A 135 2.47 5.65 -7.13
CA PHE A 135 3.65 5.28 -7.91
C PHE A 135 3.61 5.86 -9.32
N ILE A 136 2.47 5.78 -10.02
CA ILE A 136 2.33 6.30 -11.38
C ILE A 136 2.54 7.81 -11.43
N LEU A 137 1.94 8.55 -10.49
CA LEU A 137 2.05 10.01 -10.41
C LEU A 137 3.48 10.50 -10.11
N LEU A 138 4.32 9.68 -9.48
CA LEU A 138 5.72 10.01 -9.23
C LEU A 138 6.68 9.42 -10.26
N ASN A 139 6.21 8.47 -11.08
CA ASN A 139 6.97 7.82 -12.15
C ASN A 139 6.38 8.20 -13.52
N MET A 140 6.13 9.49 -13.70
CA MET A 140 5.60 10.04 -14.95
C MET A 140 6.64 9.87 -16.07
N ASN A 141 6.14 9.66 -17.29
CA ASN A 141 7.00 9.48 -18.46
C ASN A 141 6.61 10.45 -19.57
N THR A 142 7.49 11.42 -19.83
CA THR A 142 7.31 12.43 -20.87
C THR A 142 7.27 11.83 -22.29
N THR A 143 7.89 10.67 -22.52
CA THR A 143 8.05 10.07 -23.85
C THR A 143 7.00 9.00 -24.19
N GLN A 144 6.51 8.26 -23.18
CA GLN A 144 5.58 7.13 -23.43
C GLN A 144 4.12 7.44 -23.07
N HIS A 145 3.83 8.55 -22.37
CA HIS A 145 2.45 8.92 -22.06
C HIS A 145 1.51 9.03 -23.29
N PRO A 146 1.93 9.47 -24.50
CA PRO A 146 1.01 9.57 -25.63
C PRO A 146 0.51 8.19 -26.12
N ARG A 147 1.25 7.13 -25.78
CA ARG A 147 0.90 5.74 -26.13
C ARG A 147 0.10 5.05 -25.02
N GLN A 148 -0.03 5.68 -23.86
CA GLN A 148 -0.73 5.11 -22.70
C GLN A 148 -2.04 5.87 -22.49
N LYS A 149 -3.18 5.18 -22.59
CA LYS A 149 -4.52 5.73 -22.27
C LYS A 149 -4.72 5.85 -20.74
N PHE A 150 -3.77 6.45 -20.04
CA PHE A 150 -3.83 6.67 -18.59
C PHE A 150 -3.46 8.12 -18.29
N PRO A 151 -4.43 8.97 -17.88
CA PRO A 151 -4.18 10.39 -17.66
C PRO A 151 -3.16 10.63 -16.55
N ASP A 152 -3.08 9.76 -15.55
CA ASP A 152 -2.14 9.84 -14.42
C ASP A 152 -0.66 9.69 -14.84
N VAL A 153 -0.34 9.24 -16.07
CA VAL A 153 1.05 9.07 -16.55
C VAL A 153 1.59 10.32 -17.25
N ARG A 154 0.70 11.26 -17.62
CA ARG A 154 1.07 12.52 -18.28
C ARG A 154 1.90 13.39 -17.34
N HIS A 155 2.80 14.20 -17.88
CA HIS A 155 3.49 15.23 -17.11
C HIS A 155 2.51 16.25 -16.51
N TYR A 156 2.95 16.99 -15.48
CA TYR A 156 2.17 18.10 -14.93
C TYR A 156 2.40 19.33 -15.82
N ASP A 157 1.32 19.86 -16.38
CA ASP A 157 1.33 21.04 -17.26
C ASP A 157 0.82 22.29 -16.54
N ASP A 158 0.04 22.11 -15.49
CA ASP A 158 -0.62 23.16 -14.74
C ASP A 158 -0.38 22.98 -13.23
N ALA A 159 -0.23 24.10 -12.52
CA ALA A 159 -0.15 24.12 -11.06
C ALA A 159 -1.51 23.79 -10.42
N GLY A 160 -2.62 24.00 -11.16
CA GLY A 160 -3.98 23.64 -10.76
C GLY A 160 -4.40 22.20 -11.03
N ASP A 161 -3.47 21.29 -11.37
CA ASP A 161 -3.80 19.90 -11.69
C ASP A 161 -4.32 19.15 -10.46
N ASP A 162 -5.55 18.62 -10.52
CA ASP A 162 -6.18 17.82 -9.46
C ASP A 162 -5.31 16.66 -8.94
N ARG A 163 -4.39 16.16 -9.77
CA ARG A 163 -3.44 15.09 -9.39
C ARG A 163 -2.42 15.58 -8.35
N LEU A 164 -2.05 16.86 -8.39
CA LEU A 164 -1.17 17.48 -7.39
C LEU A 164 -1.91 17.64 -6.06
N GLU A 165 -3.17 18.09 -6.09
CA GLU A 165 -4.02 18.15 -4.88
C GLU A 165 -4.16 16.77 -4.23
N TRP A 166 -4.32 15.72 -5.04
CA TRP A 166 -4.39 14.35 -4.53
C TRP A 166 -3.10 13.93 -3.81
N LEU A 167 -1.93 14.33 -4.32
CA LEU A 167 -0.63 14.05 -3.70
C LEU A 167 -0.39 14.86 -2.43
N GLU A 168 -0.85 16.11 -2.38
CA GLU A 168 -0.64 17.01 -1.24
C GLU A 168 -1.62 16.77 -0.10
N ALA A 169 -2.89 16.53 -0.40
CA ALA A 169 -3.94 16.43 0.61
C ALA A 169 -4.46 15.00 0.78
N THR A 170 -4.91 14.37 -0.31
CA THR A 170 -5.70 13.13 -0.21
C THR A 170 -4.86 11.94 0.24
N MET A 171 -3.72 11.70 -0.39
CA MET A 171 -2.85 10.58 -0.07
C MET A 171 -2.22 10.70 1.34
N PRO A 172 -1.67 11.86 1.75
CA PRO A 172 -1.16 12.05 3.11
C PRO A 172 -2.25 11.87 4.16
N MET A 173 -3.47 12.40 3.93
CA MET A 173 -4.59 12.19 4.85
C MET A 173 -5.00 10.72 4.94
N TYR A 174 -5.00 9.99 3.82
CA TYR A 174 -5.24 8.55 3.82
C TYR A 174 -4.20 7.80 4.68
N LEU A 175 -2.92 8.09 4.49
CA LEU A 175 -1.84 7.48 5.29
C LEU A 175 -1.92 7.87 6.77
N TYR A 176 -2.20 9.15 7.07
CA TYR A 176 -2.33 9.65 8.43
C TYR A 176 -3.48 8.98 9.18
N ARG A 177 -4.66 8.87 8.56
CA ARG A 177 -5.80 8.12 9.13
C ARG A 177 -5.43 6.67 9.40
N ARG A 178 -4.67 6.03 8.51
CA ARG A 178 -4.15 4.67 8.69
C ARG A 178 -3.17 4.57 9.87
N TYR A 179 -2.25 5.51 9.98
CA TYR A 179 -1.29 5.59 11.09
C TYR A 179 -2.00 5.77 12.43
N GLN A 180 -2.95 6.71 12.53
CA GLN A 180 -3.73 6.96 13.73
C GLN A 180 -4.52 5.73 14.18
N LYS A 181 -5.18 5.01 13.25
CA LYS A 181 -5.85 3.73 13.55
C LYS A 181 -4.89 2.70 14.15
N LYS A 182 -3.67 2.60 13.62
CA LYS A 182 -2.65 1.67 14.13
C LYS A 182 -2.18 2.03 15.53
N VAL A 183 -1.86 3.32 15.77
CA VAL A 183 -1.41 3.81 17.09
C VAL A 183 -2.49 3.62 18.14
N TRP A 184 -3.74 3.99 17.83
CA TRP A 184 -4.85 3.84 18.75
C TRP A 184 -5.14 2.38 19.11
N ARG A 185 -5.00 1.45 18.14
CA ARG A 185 -5.13 0.01 18.42
C ARG A 185 -3.97 -0.54 19.25
N SER A 186 -2.74 -0.08 19.02
CA SER A 186 -1.57 -0.47 19.83
C SER A 186 -1.71 -0.08 21.30
N LYS A 187 -2.46 0.98 21.60
CA LYS A 187 -2.75 1.42 22.98
C LYS A 187 -3.90 0.66 23.65
N ARG A 188 -4.67 -0.16 22.91
CA ARG A 188 -5.81 -0.95 23.41
C ARG A 188 -5.54 -2.44 23.58
N VAL A 189 -4.28 -2.88 23.58
CA VAL A 189 -3.92 -4.21 24.08
C VAL A 189 -3.68 -4.06 25.58
N PRO A 190 -4.60 -4.49 26.47
CA PRO A 190 -4.23 -4.70 27.86
C PRO A 190 -3.27 -5.88 27.89
N HIS A 191 -2.25 -5.82 28.75
CA HIS A 191 -1.60 -7.03 29.21
C HIS A 191 -2.68 -7.92 29.83
N GLU A 192 -3.18 -8.92 29.08
CA GLU A 192 -3.83 -10.10 29.66
C GLU A 192 -2.73 -10.85 30.42
N GLY A 193 -2.55 -10.46 31.67
CA GLY A 193 -1.51 -10.97 32.55
C GLY A 193 -1.53 -10.44 33.97
N ASP A 194 -2.52 -9.64 34.37
CA ASP A 194 -2.67 -9.28 35.78
C ASP A 194 -4.14 -9.10 36.19
N ILE A 195 -4.88 -10.21 36.19
CA ILE A 195 -6.11 -10.34 36.98
C ILE A 195 -5.77 -11.29 38.13
N ARG A 196 -4.94 -10.83 39.08
CA ARG A 196 -4.81 -11.44 40.41
C ARG A 196 -4.06 -10.60 41.47
N GLY A 197 -3.94 -9.29 41.29
CA GLY A 197 -3.23 -8.41 42.25
C GLY A 197 -4.06 -7.37 43.01
N ILE A 198 -5.36 -7.21 42.76
CA ILE A 198 -6.17 -6.13 43.36
C ILE A 198 -7.23 -6.69 44.30
N PHE A 199 -6.83 -7.40 45.35
CA PHE A 199 -7.58 -7.51 46.61
C PHE A 199 -6.62 -7.96 47.71
N ASN A 200 -6.66 -7.29 48.86
CA ASN A 200 -5.91 -7.51 50.11
C ASN A 200 -4.53 -6.83 50.23
N HIS A 201 -4.52 -5.61 50.75
CA HIS A 201 -4.13 -5.34 52.15
C HIS A 201 -3.94 -3.82 52.34
N HIS A 202 -4.93 -3.15 52.90
CA HIS A 202 -4.74 -1.97 53.76
C HIS A 202 -5.85 -2.00 54.82
N LEU A 203 -5.54 -2.75 55.87
CA LEU A 203 -6.18 -2.64 57.18
C LEU A 203 -5.01 -2.76 58.16
N LEU A 204 -4.94 -1.75 59.05
CA LEU A 204 -3.88 -1.39 59.99
C LEU A 204 -2.80 -0.45 59.43
#